data_AF-A0A8B8YES4-F1
#
_entry.id   AF-A0A8B8YES4-F1
#
_cell.length_a   1.000
_cell.length_b   1.000
_cell.length_c   1.000
_cell.angle_alpha   90.00
_cell.angle_beta   90.00
_cell.angle_gamma   90.00
#
_symmetry.space_group_name_H-M   'P 1'
#
loop_
_entity.id
_entity.type
_entity.pdbx_description
1 polymer ?
#
loop_
_entity_poly.entity_id
_entity_poly.type
_entity_poly.pdbx_seq_one_letter_code
_entity_poly.pdbx_strand_id
1 'polypeptide(L)'
;MPGRALLRVARGALGAWLLGGLWVWALGGLCGLGAAAPGPAAGGSPGAQRPCQAPQQWEGRQVLYRQSTGRYSRALLSYDGLNQRVRVLDERKALIPCKRLL
;
A
#
# COMPACT_ATOMS: atom_id res chain seq x y z
N MET A 1 35.48 -46.95 -6.19
CA MET A 1 34.14 -47.07 -5.53
C MET A 1 33.70 -45.73 -4.93
N PRO A 2 33.24 -44.71 -5.71
CA PRO A 2 32.92 -43.38 -5.18
C PRO A 2 31.40 -43.06 -5.07
N GLY A 3 30.51 -44.02 -5.35
CA GLY A 3 29.07 -43.76 -5.46
C GLY A 3 28.29 -43.68 -4.13
N ARG A 4 28.84 -44.16 -3.02
CA ARG A 4 28.09 -44.30 -1.74
C ARG A 4 28.09 -43.05 -0.84
N ALA A 5 29.02 -42.11 -1.04
CA ALA A 5 29.12 -40.91 -0.20
C ALA A 5 28.11 -39.83 -0.59
N LEU A 6 27.90 -39.60 -1.89
CA LEU A 6 26.96 -38.60 -2.42
C LEU A 6 25.50 -38.92 -2.07
N LEU A 7 25.12 -40.20 -2.05
CA LEU A 7 23.77 -40.64 -1.67
C LEU A 7 23.44 -40.37 -0.19
N ARG A 8 24.42 -40.38 0.72
CA ARG A 8 24.18 -40.03 2.13
C ARG A 8 23.97 -38.53 2.34
N VAL A 9 24.72 -37.69 1.63
CA VAL A 9 24.61 -36.23 1.73
C VAL A 9 23.28 -35.75 1.13
N ALA A 10 22.89 -36.27 -0.03
CA ALA A 10 21.61 -35.94 -0.66
C ALA A 10 20.41 -36.35 0.21
N ARG A 11 20.51 -37.48 0.93
CA ARG A 11 19.46 -37.96 1.84
C ARG A 11 19.34 -37.13 3.12
N GLY A 12 20.46 -36.58 3.61
CA GLY A 12 20.46 -35.64 4.75
C GLY A 12 19.84 -34.28 4.40
N ALA A 13 20.13 -33.76 3.21
CA ALA A 13 19.56 -32.49 2.74
C ALA A 13 18.04 -32.58 2.51
N LEU A 14 17.55 -33.67 1.91
CA LEU A 14 16.11 -33.91 1.74
C LEU A 14 15.38 -34.05 3.09
N GLY A 15 16.00 -34.72 4.08
CA GLY A 15 15.46 -34.81 5.43
C GLY A 15 15.33 -33.46 6.13
N ALA A 16 16.35 -32.60 6.00
CA ALA A 16 16.33 -31.26 6.57
C ALA A 16 15.28 -30.34 5.91
N TRP A 17 15.11 -30.44 4.59
CA TRP A 17 14.08 -29.68 3.85
C TRP A 17 12.66 -30.12 4.21
N LEU A 18 12.42 -31.43 4.33
CA LEU A 18 11.11 -31.95 4.71
C LEU A 18 10.74 -31.58 6.15
N LEU A 19 11.70 -31.67 7.08
CA LEU A 19 11.49 -31.26 8.47
C LEU A 19 11.25 -29.74 8.57
N GLY A 20 12.02 -28.91 7.86
CA GLY A 20 11.82 -27.47 7.82
C GLY A 20 10.46 -27.07 7.24
N GLY A 21 10.05 -27.69 6.13
CA GLY A 21 8.73 -27.47 5.54
C GLY A 21 7.57 -27.90 6.44
N LEU A 22 7.70 -29.02 7.15
CA LEU A 22 6.71 -29.50 8.10
C LEU A 22 6.56 -28.55 9.30
N TRP A 23 7.65 -27.97 9.79
CA TRP A 23 7.63 -26.97 10.86
C TRP A 23 6.95 -25.66 10.42
N VAL A 24 7.20 -25.20 9.19
CA VAL A 24 6.53 -24.00 8.63
C VAL A 24 5.03 -24.24 8.46
N TRP A 25 4.62 -25.43 8.00
CA TRP A 25 3.20 -25.80 7.91
C TRP A 25 2.53 -25.93 9.28
N ALA A 26 3.20 -26.52 10.27
CA ALA A 26 2.66 -26.65 11.62
C ALA A 26 2.49 -25.29 12.32
N LEU A 27 3.51 -24.42 12.25
CA LEU A 27 3.45 -23.07 12.83
C LEU A 27 2.46 -22.16 12.08
N GLY A 28 2.40 -22.24 10.76
CA GLY A 28 1.45 -21.48 9.94
C GLY A 28 -0.01 -21.93 10.11
N GLY A 29 -0.24 -23.25 10.26
CA GLY A 29 -1.56 -23.81 10.50
C GLY A 29 -2.15 -23.43 11.86
N LEU A 30 -1.33 -23.35 12.90
CA LEU A 30 -1.76 -22.92 14.23
C LEU A 30 -2.15 -21.43 14.28
N CYS A 31 -1.50 -20.57 13.47
CA CYS A 31 -1.92 -19.17 13.33
C CYS A 31 -3.18 -18.98 12.47
N GLY A 32 -3.49 -19.92 11.57
CA GLY A 32 -4.66 -19.84 10.69
C GLY A 32 -5.98 -20.30 11.31
N LEU A 33 -5.96 -21.15 12.33
CA LEU A 33 -7.18 -21.69 12.95
C LEU A 33 -7.86 -20.76 13.98
N GLY A 34 -7.33 -19.56 14.23
CA GLY A 34 -7.91 -18.58 15.15
C GLY A 34 -8.96 -17.64 14.55
N ALA A 35 -9.25 -17.71 13.24
CA ALA A 35 -10.02 -16.68 12.53
C ALA A 35 -11.47 -17.06 12.17
N ALA A 36 -12.03 -18.13 12.75
CA ALA A 36 -13.40 -18.57 12.46
C ALA A 36 -14.24 -18.76 13.74
N ALA A 37 -14.45 -17.66 14.47
CA ALA A 37 -15.59 -17.54 15.36
C ALA A 37 -16.33 -16.23 15.01
N PRO A 38 -17.56 -16.27 14.46
CA PRO A 38 -18.41 -15.09 14.40
C PRO A 38 -18.93 -14.82 15.82
N GLY A 39 -18.06 -14.29 16.69
CA GLY A 39 -18.47 -13.69 17.95
C GLY A 39 -19.18 -12.36 17.67
N PRO A 40 -20.16 -11.96 18.51
CA PRO A 40 -20.86 -10.70 18.32
C PRO A 40 -19.85 -9.56 18.36
N ALA A 41 -19.92 -8.70 17.35
CA ALA A 41 -19.10 -7.51 17.23
C ALA A 41 -19.30 -6.60 18.46
N ALA A 42 -18.35 -6.61 19.39
CA ALA A 42 -18.23 -5.59 20.43
C ALA A 42 -16.78 -5.55 20.94
N GLY A 43 -16.09 -4.44 20.71
CA GLY A 43 -14.76 -4.20 21.28
C GLY A 43 -13.69 -3.81 20.28
N GLY A 44 -14.00 -2.91 19.33
CA GLY A 44 -12.93 -2.08 18.78
C GLY A 44 -12.27 -1.32 19.93
N SER A 45 -10.94 -1.31 20.01
CA SER A 45 -10.20 -0.50 20.97
C SER A 45 -10.74 0.94 20.95
N PRO A 46 -11.10 1.55 22.10
CA PRO A 46 -11.63 2.91 22.17
C PRO A 46 -10.70 4.00 21.58
N GLY A 47 -9.49 3.64 21.15
CA GLY A 47 -8.50 4.56 20.57
C GLY A 47 -8.18 4.35 19.10
N ALA A 48 -8.74 3.34 18.41
CA ALA A 48 -8.45 3.13 16.99
C ALA A 48 -9.30 4.08 16.12
N GLN A 49 -8.80 5.30 15.92
CA GLN A 49 -9.42 6.24 14.97
C GLN A 49 -9.41 5.61 13.57
N ARG A 50 -10.59 5.35 13.03
CA ARG A 50 -10.74 4.86 11.65
C ARG A 50 -10.59 6.04 10.68
N PRO A 51 -9.87 5.88 9.55
CA PRO A 51 -9.89 6.88 8.48
C PRO A 51 -11.32 7.16 8.02
N CYS A 52 -11.62 8.42 7.73
CA CYS A 52 -12.90 8.78 7.15
C CYS A 52 -12.96 8.36 5.67
N GLN A 53 -14.17 8.12 5.18
CA GLN A 53 -14.39 7.87 3.76
C GLN A 53 -14.38 9.20 3.01
N ALA A 54 -13.41 9.39 2.11
CA ALA A 54 -13.35 10.57 1.25
C ALA A 54 -14.41 10.51 0.13
N PRO A 55 -14.93 11.68 -0.32
CA PRO A 55 -15.88 11.74 -1.43
C PRO A 55 -15.25 11.21 -2.72
N GLN A 56 -16.00 10.38 -3.43
CA GLN A 56 -15.50 9.73 -4.65
C GLN A 56 -15.60 10.62 -5.89
N GLN A 57 -16.48 11.62 -5.90
CA GLN A 57 -16.67 12.52 -7.03
C GLN A 57 -16.87 13.95 -6.54
N TRP A 58 -16.10 14.89 -7.10
CA TRP A 58 -16.21 16.31 -6.78
C TRP A 58 -15.47 17.17 -7.80
N GLU A 59 -15.83 18.45 -7.84
CA GLU A 59 -15.16 19.48 -8.65
C GLU A 59 -14.67 20.61 -7.75
N GLY A 60 -13.52 21.18 -8.08
CA GLY A 60 -12.90 22.21 -7.26
C GLY A 60 -11.72 22.90 -7.92
N ARG A 61 -10.94 23.59 -7.10
CA ARG A 61 -9.68 24.25 -7.50
C ARG A 61 -8.53 23.62 -6.73
N GLN A 62 -7.38 23.51 -7.38
CA GLN A 62 -6.15 23.06 -6.76
C GLN A 62 -5.02 24.08 -6.94
N VAL A 63 -4.11 24.10 -5.97
CA VAL A 63 -2.84 24.80 -6.07
C VAL A 63 -1.74 23.78 -5.81
N LEU A 64 -0.96 23.47 -6.84
CA LEU A 64 0.11 22.49 -6.76
C LEU A 64 1.46 23.21 -6.64
N TYR A 65 2.20 22.89 -5.58
CA TYR A 65 3.60 23.27 -5.47
C TYR A 65 4.48 22.21 -6.12
N ARG A 66 5.40 22.62 -7.00
CA ARG A 66 6.38 21.72 -7.61
C ARG A 66 7.78 22.12 -7.18
N GLN A 67 8.39 21.32 -6.30
CA GLN A 67 9.72 21.60 -5.75
C GLN A 67 10.78 21.74 -6.85
N SER A 68 10.71 20.91 -7.90
CA SER A 68 11.67 20.92 -9.00
C SER A 68 11.77 22.27 -9.74
N THR A 69 10.68 23.06 -9.75
CA THR A 69 10.65 24.38 -10.38
C THR A 69 10.56 25.52 -9.36
N GLY A 70 10.30 25.21 -8.09
CA GLY A 70 10.03 26.19 -7.03
C GLY A 70 8.76 27.01 -7.28
N ARG A 71 7.83 26.55 -8.13
CA ARG A 71 6.64 27.31 -8.54
C ARG A 71 5.34 26.67 -8.04
N TYR A 72 4.34 27.53 -7.86
CA TYR A 72 2.96 27.15 -7.63
C TYR A 72 2.18 27.23 -8.95
N SER A 73 1.44 26.18 -9.32
CA SER A 73 0.47 26.18 -10.41
C SER A 73 -0.95 26.14 -9.85
N ARG A 74 -1.89 26.81 -10.51
CA ARG A 74 -3.31 26.82 -10.15
C ARG A 74 -4.12 26.16 -11.26
N ALA A 75 -5.07 25.31 -10.91
CA ALA A 75 -5.91 24.61 -11.87
C ALA A 75 -7.30 24.33 -11.32
N LEU A 76 -8.29 24.24 -12.21
CA LEU A 76 -9.57 23.62 -11.94
C LEU A 76 -9.39 22.10 -11.99
N LEU A 77 -10.00 21.38 -11.05
CA LEU A 77 -9.88 19.95 -10.87
C LEU A 77 -11.28 19.32 -10.85
N SER A 78 -11.52 18.38 -11.76
CA SER A 78 -12.65 17.45 -11.67
C SER A 78 -12.10 16.07 -11.33
N TYR A 79 -12.47 15.54 -10.16
CA TYR A 79 -12.06 14.24 -9.68
C TYR A 79 -13.24 13.26 -9.75
N ASP A 80 -13.04 12.15 -10.47
CA ASP A 80 -14.01 11.08 -10.62
C ASP A 80 -13.38 9.73 -10.25
N GLY A 81 -13.40 9.42 -8.96
CA GLY A 81 -12.85 8.19 -8.39
C GLY A 81 -13.63 6.93 -8.78
N LEU A 82 -14.93 7.05 -9.08
CA LEU A 82 -15.74 5.91 -9.52
C LEU A 82 -15.28 5.38 -10.88
N ASN A 83 -14.92 6.29 -11.79
CA ASN A 83 -14.41 5.93 -13.12
C ASN A 83 -12.88 5.97 -13.22
N GLN A 84 -12.18 6.22 -12.11
CA GLN A 84 -10.72 6.41 -12.07
C GLN A 84 -10.23 7.49 -13.05
N ARG A 85 -10.99 8.57 -13.20
CA ARG A 85 -10.71 9.68 -14.11
C ARG A 85 -10.40 10.95 -13.33
N VAL A 86 -9.41 11.69 -13.81
CA VAL A 86 -9.06 13.01 -13.27
C VAL A 86 -8.83 13.96 -14.43
N ARG A 87 -9.51 15.11 -14.39
CA ARG A 87 -9.30 16.20 -15.35
C ARG A 87 -8.72 17.40 -14.62
N VAL A 88 -7.58 17.86 -15.09
CA VAL A 88 -6.90 19.06 -14.59
C VAL A 88 -6.90 20.10 -15.69
N LEU A 89 -7.46 21.28 -15.42
CA LEU A 89 -7.49 22.40 -16.34
C LEU A 89 -6.76 23.59 -15.73
N ASP A 90 -5.58 23.91 -16.25
CA ASP A 90 -4.75 25.00 -15.73
C ASP A 90 -5.48 26.35 -15.77
N GLU A 91 -5.55 27.01 -14.62
CA GLU A 91 -6.04 28.38 -14.53
C GLU A 91 -4.94 29.31 -15.01
N ARG A 92 -5.03 29.74 -16.28
CA ARG A 92 -4.18 30.82 -16.80
C ARG A 92 -4.69 32.16 -16.28
N LYS A 93 -4.39 32.48 -15.02
CA LYS A 93 -4.32 33.89 -14.62
C LYS A 93 -3.10 34.47 -15.34
N ALA A 94 -3.27 35.56 -16.09
CA ALA A 94 -2.16 36.29 -16.69
C ALA A 94 -1.07 36.42 -15.63
N LEU A 95 0.18 36.06 -15.98
CA LEU A 95 1.31 36.15 -15.05
C LEU A 95 1.29 37.56 -14.46
N ILE A 96 0.91 37.69 -13.20
CA ILE A 96 1.26 38.86 -12.40
C ILE A 96 2.64 38.49 -11.89
N PRO A 97 3.72 39.04 -12.46
CA PRO A 97 5.05 38.71 -11.99
C PRO A 97 5.10 39.12 -10.53
N CYS A 98 5.37 38.17 -9.63
CA CYS A 98 5.64 38.51 -8.24
C CYS A 98 6.87 39.42 -8.26
N LYS A 99 6.67 40.69 -7.89
CA LYS A 99 7.71 41.70 -7.80
C LYS A 99 8.85 41.14 -6.95
N ARG A 100 9.98 40.84 -7.60
CA ARG A 100 11.22 40.47 -6.91
C ARG A 100 11.72 41.75 -6.25
N LEU A 101 11.52 41.88 -4.95
CA LEU A 101 12.21 42.90 -4.16
C LEU A 101 13.66 42.43 -4.08
N LEU A 102 14.50 43.05 -4.91
CA LEU A 102 15.95 43.08 -4.73
C LEU A 102 16.29 44.02 -3.57
#